data_AF-A0A5Q2V857-F1
#
_entry.id   AF-A0A5Q2V857-F1
#
_cell.length_a   1.000
_cell.length_b   1.000
_cell.length_c   1.000
_cell.angle_alpha   90.00
_cell.angle_beta   90.00
_cell.angle_gamma   90.00
#
_symmetry.space_group_name_H-M   'P 1'
#
loop_
_entity.id
_entity.type
_entity.pdbx_description
1 polymer ?
#
loop_
_entity_poly.entity_id
_entity_poly.type
_entity_poly.pdbx_seq_one_letter_code
_entity_poly.pdbx_strand_id
1 'polypeptide(L)'
;MKEFFKILGVIGVAGVFGLLFALMVLAAAAESREWEKFKAEHSCRVTGKMDGDMNVGYGVSTSGNVVTTINTTPDKTGWTCDDGVTYWK
;
A
#
# COMPACT_ATOMS: atom_id res chain seq x y z
N MET A 1 2.10 12.46 41.55
CA MET A 1 2.03 13.52 40.51
C MET A 1 2.80 13.17 39.23
N LYS A 2 4.05 12.66 39.31
CA LYS A 2 4.88 12.33 38.14
C LYS A 2 4.29 11.26 37.19
N GLU A 3 3.61 10.26 37.72
CA GLU A 3 2.95 9.20 36.93
C GLU A 3 1.71 9.69 36.16
N PHE A 4 1.03 10.73 36.65
CA PHE A 4 -0.15 11.29 36.01
C PHE A 4 0.19 12.05 34.72
N PHE A 5 1.31 12.79 34.72
CA PHE A 5 1.83 13.47 33.54
C PHE A 5 2.33 12.50 32.45
N LYS A 6 2.86 11.34 32.84
CA LYS A 6 3.24 10.29 31.89
C LYS A 6 2.01 9.72 31.17
N ILE A 7 0.92 9.46 31.91
CA ILE A 7 -0.33 8.93 31.34
C ILE A 7 -0.96 9.95 30.39
N LEU A 8 -1.02 11.23 30.77
CA LEU A 8 -1.49 12.32 29.88
C LEU A 8 -0.63 12.46 28.62
N GLY A 9 0.69 12.33 28.74
CA GLY A 9 1.59 12.34 27.59
C GLY A 9 1.36 11.16 26.64
N VAL A 10 1.16 9.95 27.17
CA VAL A 10 0.90 8.74 26.36
C VAL A 10 -0.46 8.83 25.65
N ILE A 11 -1.50 9.33 26.32
CA ILE A 11 -2.82 9.52 25.70
C ILE A 11 -2.76 10.57 24.60
N GLY A 12 -2.04 11.68 24.82
CA GLY A 12 -1.83 12.71 23.81
C GLY A 12 -1.12 12.17 22.57
N VAL A 13 -0.03 11.41 22.76
CA VAL A 13 0.73 10.80 21.67
C VAL A 13 -0.10 9.76 20.93
N ALA A 14 -0.81 8.88 21.65
CA ALA A 14 -1.69 7.87 21.04
C ALA A 14 -2.84 8.54 20.25
N GLY A 15 -3.39 9.65 20.74
CA GLY A 15 -4.41 10.43 20.05
C GLY A 15 -3.91 11.01 18.73
N VAL A 16 -2.68 11.56 18.72
CA VAL A 16 -2.05 12.10 17.50
C VAL A 16 -1.79 10.99 16.48
N PHE A 17 -1.23 9.85 16.91
CA PHE A 17 -1.02 8.70 16.02
C PHE A 17 -2.34 8.13 15.48
N GLY A 18 -3.38 8.07 16.31
CA GLY A 18 -4.72 7.66 15.88
C GLY A 18 -5.31 8.59 14.82
N LEU A 19 -5.17 9.91 15.01
CA LEU A 19 -5.60 10.91 14.03
C LEU A 19 -4.84 10.77 12.70
N LEU A 20 -3.51 10.65 12.75
CA LEU A 20 -2.67 10.48 11.56
C LEU A 20 -3.03 9.19 10.80
N PHE A 21 -3.26 8.09 11.51
CA PHE A 21 -3.69 6.84 10.91
C PHE A 21 -5.06 6.98 10.23
N ALA A 22 -6.03 7.64 10.87
CA ALA A 22 -7.34 7.90 10.28
C ALA A 22 -7.23 8.75 9.00
N LEU A 23 -6.37 9.76 8.98
CA LEU A 23 -6.12 10.58 7.80
C LEU A 23 -5.51 9.76 6.65
N MET A 24 -4.56 8.87 6.93
CA MET A 24 -3.99 7.97 5.92
C MET A 24 -5.04 7.05 5.30
N VAL A 25 -5.91 6.46 6.13
CA VAL A 25 -7.01 5.60 5.65
C VAL A 25 -8.00 6.39 4.78
N LEU A 26 -8.34 7.61 5.18
CA LEU A 26 -9.23 8.47 4.39
C LEU A 26 -8.63 8.86 3.04
N ALA A 27 -7.34 9.17 3.00
CA ALA A 27 -6.64 9.47 1.75
C ALA A 27 -6.64 8.27 0.78
N ALA A 28 -6.32 7.07 1.28
CA ALA A 28 -6.38 5.84 0.48
C ALA A 28 -7.82 5.52 0.00
N ALA A 29 -8.83 5.81 0.84
CA ALA A 29 -10.23 5.64 0.46
C ALA A 29 -10.70 6.67 -0.59
N ALA A 30 -10.15 7.89 -0.59
CA ALA A 30 -10.46 8.89 -1.60
C ALA A 30 -9.92 8.48 -2.97
N GLU A 31 -8.66 8.03 -3.05
CA GLU A 31 -8.04 7.60 -4.30
C GLU A 31 -8.75 6.39 -4.92
N SER A 32 -9.18 5.44 -4.09
CA SER A 32 -9.96 4.29 -4.59
C SER A 32 -11.32 4.73 -5.16
N ARG A 33 -12.01 5.68 -4.52
CA ARG A 33 -13.28 6.22 -5.03
C ARG A 33 -13.11 6.98 -6.35
N GLU A 34 -12.07 7.77 -6.49
CA GLU A 34 -11.77 8.48 -7.74
C GLU A 34 -11.51 7.50 -8.88
N TRP A 35 -10.77 6.43 -8.60
CA TRP A 35 -10.54 5.37 -9.57
C TRP A 35 -11.82 4.64 -9.98
N GLU A 36 -12.70 4.31 -9.05
CA GLU A 36 -13.98 3.68 -9.39
C GLU A 36 -14.85 4.59 -10.27
N LYS A 37 -14.87 5.90 -10.00
CA LYS A 37 -15.55 6.88 -10.86
C LYS A 37 -14.93 6.95 -12.24
N PHE A 38 -13.61 7.04 -12.32
CA PHE A 38 -12.87 7.08 -13.59
C PHE A 38 -13.16 5.84 -14.44
N LYS A 39 -13.11 4.64 -13.83
CA LYS A 39 -13.45 3.40 -14.53
C LYS A 39 -14.86 3.39 -15.11
N ALA A 40 -15.83 3.88 -14.34
CA ALA A 40 -17.22 3.94 -14.75
C ALA A 40 -17.46 4.96 -15.87
N GLU A 41 -16.80 6.12 -15.79
CA GLU A 41 -16.91 7.19 -16.79
C GLU A 41 -16.25 6.80 -18.12
N HIS A 42 -15.08 6.17 -18.06
CA HIS A 42 -14.27 5.80 -19.23
C HIS A 42 -14.51 4.37 -19.75
N SER A 43 -15.61 3.73 -19.31
CA SER A 43 -16.01 2.38 -19.73
C SER A 43 -14.86 1.36 -19.71
N CYS A 44 -14.03 1.41 -18.66
CA CYS A 44 -12.81 0.61 -18.59
C CYS A 44 -13.12 -0.88 -18.43
N ARG A 45 -12.39 -1.71 -19.17
CA ARG A 45 -12.49 -3.17 -19.15
C ARG A 45 -11.20 -3.82 -18.66
N VAL A 46 -11.32 -4.94 -17.95
CA VAL A 46 -10.16 -5.73 -17.54
C VAL A 46 -9.52 -6.36 -18.78
N THR A 47 -8.22 -6.11 -18.96
CA THR A 47 -7.44 -6.62 -20.10
C THR A 47 -6.34 -7.58 -19.70
N GLY A 48 -5.97 -7.62 -18.43
CA GLY A 48 -5.03 -8.60 -17.92
C GLY A 48 -5.01 -8.63 -16.40
N LYS A 49 -4.56 -9.75 -15.84
CA LYS A 49 -4.20 -9.87 -14.43
C LYS A 49 -2.77 -10.35 -14.35
N MET A 50 -1.96 -9.66 -13.57
CA MET A 50 -0.63 -10.08 -13.16
C MET A 50 -0.77 -10.59 -11.74
N ASP A 51 -0.60 -11.90 -11.57
CA ASP A 51 -0.51 -12.48 -10.24
C ASP A 51 0.81 -12.03 -9.62
N GLY A 52 0.74 -11.64 -8.36
CA GLY A 52 1.87 -11.31 -7.54
C GLY A 52 2.69 -12.55 -7.27
N ASP A 53 4.00 -12.37 -7.23
CA ASP A 53 4.96 -13.43 -6.95
C ASP A 53 5.82 -13.04 -5.75
N MET A 54 6.10 -14.02 -4.89
CA MET A 54 7.03 -13.87 -3.78
C MET A 54 8.17 -14.86 -3.96
N ASN A 55 9.37 -14.31 -4.16
CA ASN A 55 10.59 -15.09 -4.30
C ASN A 55 11.51 -14.88 -3.10
N VAL A 56 11.97 -15.99 -2.52
CA VAL A 56 12.94 -15.98 -1.42
C VAL A 56 14.27 -16.53 -1.92
N GLY A 57 15.28 -15.68 -1.96
CA GLY A 57 16.64 -16.03 -2.33
C GLY A 57 17.53 -16.25 -1.11
N TYR A 58 18.49 -17.17 -1.23
CA TYR A 58 19.57 -17.35 -0.26
C TYR A 58 20.90 -17.16 -0.96
N GLY A 59 21.80 -16.40 -0.36
CA GLY A 59 23.12 -16.11 -0.90
C GLY A 59 24.19 -16.00 0.17
N VAL A 60 25.44 -15.84 -0.25
CA VAL A 60 26.58 -15.58 0.64
C VAL A 60 27.12 -14.19 0.31
N SER A 61 27.24 -13.33 1.32
CA SER A 61 27.81 -11.99 1.16
C SER A 61 29.30 -12.07 0.88
N THR A 62 29.88 -10.97 0.41
CA THR A 62 31.34 -10.84 0.20
C THR A 62 32.18 -11.05 1.46
N SER A 63 31.54 -11.00 2.64
CA SER A 63 32.15 -11.25 3.94
C SER A 63 31.97 -12.70 4.43
N GLY A 64 31.38 -13.58 3.61
CA GLY A 64 31.14 -14.98 3.95
C GLY A 64 29.86 -15.24 4.78
N ASN A 65 29.01 -14.23 5.00
CA ASN A 65 27.77 -14.40 5.77
C ASN A 65 26.64 -14.90 4.87
N VAL A 66 25.81 -15.82 5.37
CA VAL A 66 24.57 -16.21 4.68
C VAL A 66 23.56 -15.08 4.77
N VAL A 67 22.96 -14.71 3.63
CA VAL A 67 21.98 -13.64 3.49
C VAL A 67 20.73 -14.19 2.83
N THR A 68 19.57 -13.79 3.34
CA THR A 68 18.26 -14.06 2.73
C THR A 68 17.73 -12.78 2.08
N THR A 69 17.28 -12.88 0.84
CA THR A 69 16.60 -11.80 0.12
C THR A 69 15.16 -12.18 -0.13
N ILE A 70 14.24 -11.24 0.06
CA ILE A 70 12.81 -11.43 -0.20
C ILE A 70 12.42 -10.41 -1.25
N ASN A 71 12.00 -10.88 -2.43
CA ASN A 71 11.44 -10.06 -3.48
C ASN A 71 9.94 -10.34 -3.58
N THR A 72 9.13 -9.28 -3.50
CA THR A 72 7.67 -9.37 -3.66
C THR A 72 7.23 -8.50 -4.81
N THR A 73 6.41 -9.06 -5.69
CA THR A 73 5.68 -8.33 -6.72
C THR A 73 4.21 -8.34 -6.34
N PRO A 74 3.54 -7.19 -6.19
CA PRO A 74 2.11 -7.16 -5.87
C PRO A 74 1.27 -7.58 -7.08
N ASP A 75 0.09 -8.15 -6.82
CA ASP A 75 -0.91 -8.40 -7.85
C ASP A 75 -1.31 -7.08 -8.53
N LYS A 76 -1.50 -7.10 -9.85
CA LYS A 76 -1.99 -5.95 -10.62
C LYS A 76 -3.06 -6.36 -11.61
N THR A 77 -4.14 -5.59 -11.68
CA THR A 77 -5.16 -5.74 -12.71
C THR A 77 -4.98 -4.62 -13.74
N GLY A 78 -4.82 -5.01 -15.00
CA GLY A 78 -4.81 -4.11 -16.14
C GLY A 78 -6.22 -3.75 -16.56
N TRP A 79 -6.51 -2.46 -16.65
CA TRP A 79 -7.77 -1.89 -17.11
C TRP A 79 -7.52 -1.05 -18.36
N THR A 80 -8.05 -1.46 -19.51
CA THR A 80 -8.01 -0.66 -20.73
C THR A 80 -9.30 0.13 -20.86
N CYS A 81 -9.15 1.44 -20.98
CA CYS A 81 -10.26 2.39 -21.05
C CYS A 81 -10.54 2.81 -22.50
N ASP A 82 -11.60 3.61 -22.70
CA ASP A 82 -12.04 4.11 -24.01
C ASP A 82 -11.04 5.06 -24.69
N ASP A 83 -10.16 5.67 -23.90
CA ASP A 83 -9.01 6.47 -24.34
C ASP A 83 -7.88 5.65 -25.01
N GLY A 84 -7.97 4.32 -24.97
CA GLY A 84 -6.95 3.41 -25.50
C GLY A 84 -5.74 3.21 -24.58
N VAL A 85 -5.74 3.77 -23.38
CA VAL A 85 -4.68 3.61 -22.38
C VAL A 85 -4.99 2.40 -21.48
N THR A 86 -3.94 1.65 -21.11
CA THR A 86 -4.07 0.55 -20.14
C THR A 86 -3.45 0.95 -18.81
N TYR A 87 -4.30 1.05 -17.79
CA TYR A 87 -3.93 1.39 -16.42
C TYR A 87 -3.73 0.12 -15.60
N TRP A 88 -2.61 0.03 -14.89
CA TRP A 88 -2.30 -1.10 -14.01
C TRP A 88 -2.51 -0.67 -12.55
N LYS A 89 -3.55 -1.22 -11.91
CA LYS A 89 -3.87 -0.95 -10.51
C LYS A 89 -3.93 -2.21 -9.68
#